data_AF-A0AAW2QRB6-F1
#
_entry.id   AF-A0AAW2QRB6-F1
#
_cell.length_a   1.000
_cell.length_b   1.000
_cell.length_c   1.000
_cell.angle_alpha   90.00
_cell.angle_beta   90.00
_cell.angle_gamma   90.00
#
_symmetry.space_group_name_H-M   'P 1'
#
loop_
_entity.id
_entity.type
_entity.pdbx_description
1 polymer ?
#
loop_
_entity_poly.entity_id
_entity_poly.type
_entity_poly.pdbx_seq_one_letter_code
_entity_poly.pdbx_strand_id
1 'polypeptide(L)'
;MLQLGSILHSKGFSIHIAHTKFNSPNPSNFPHFTFLPLPDNLEGFDTSFHNLLNAISVVNANCEAPFQEHMMKMVAEEEVCGRQVACIIYDSIMNFVDAVAGRLKLPSIVLRTTTAAYMHSHNVMFQLLAEGSFPCQSVNWRLQFLKCTLSGSRIYLCQLP
;
A
#
# COMPACT_ATOMS: atom_id res chain seq x y z
N MET A 1 3.03 10.56 -5.28
CA MET A 1 4.07 9.57 -5.66
C MET A 1 4.94 10.04 -6.82
N LEU A 2 4.39 10.37 -8.01
CA LEU A 2 5.22 10.73 -9.18
C LEU A 2 6.14 11.95 -8.96
N GLN A 3 5.64 13.02 -8.32
CA GLN A 3 6.47 14.18 -7.98
C GLN A 3 7.63 13.83 -7.04
N LEU A 4 7.39 12.96 -6.05
CA LEU A 4 8.44 12.44 -5.18
C LEU A 4 9.46 11.64 -5.98
N GLY A 5 9.00 10.78 -6.90
CA GLY A 5 9.87 10.07 -7.84
C GLY A 5 10.76 11.03 -8.63
N SER A 6 10.22 12.15 -9.14
CA SER A 6 11.00 13.11 -9.93
C SER A 6 12.06 13.81 -9.08
N ILE A 7 11.73 14.15 -7.83
CA ILE A 7 12.69 14.71 -6.88
C ILE A 7 13.81 13.70 -6.59
N LEU A 8 13.48 12.44 -6.31
CA LEU A 8 14.49 11.40 -6.06
C LEU A 8 15.36 11.13 -7.29
N HIS A 9 14.76 11.08 -8.47
CA HIS A 9 15.51 10.96 -9.72
C HIS A 9 16.49 12.12 -9.93
N SER A 10 16.09 13.36 -9.63
CA SER A 10 17.00 14.53 -9.67
C SER A 10 18.18 14.43 -8.69
N LYS A 11 18.11 13.52 -7.70
CA LYS A 11 19.19 13.21 -6.76
C LYS A 11 20.02 11.99 -7.17
N GLY A 12 19.79 11.42 -8.35
CA GLY A 12 20.56 10.30 -8.90
C GLY A 12 19.99 8.91 -8.64
N PHE A 13 18.78 8.80 -8.09
CA PHE A 13 18.12 7.50 -7.94
C PHE A 13 17.49 7.04 -9.25
N SER A 14 17.69 5.77 -9.60
CA SER A 14 16.86 5.09 -10.62
C SER A 14 15.49 4.78 -10.01
N ILE A 15 14.42 5.09 -10.74
CA ILE A 15 13.04 5.02 -10.22
C ILE A 15 12.23 4.00 -11.02
N HIS A 16 11.74 2.98 -10.32
CA HIS A 16 10.75 2.04 -10.81
C HIS A 16 9.39 2.34 -10.17
N ILE A 17 8.35 2.49 -10.98
CA ILE A 17 6.99 2.78 -10.54
C ILE A 17 6.12 1.56 -10.78
N ALA A 18 5.87 0.80 -9.71
CA ALA A 18 4.79 -0.18 -9.71
C ALA A 18 3.44 0.52 -9.57
N HIS A 19 2.50 0.21 -10.45
CA HIS A 19 1.19 0.86 -10.45
C HIS A 19 0.07 -0.11 -10.82
N THR A 20 -1.09 0.11 -10.22
CA THR A 20 -2.36 -0.51 -10.61
C THR A 20 -2.74 -0.10 -12.04
N LYS A 21 -3.43 -0.97 -12.78
CA LYS A 21 -4.02 -0.63 -14.09
C LYS A 21 -5.09 0.45 -13.97
N PHE A 22 -5.91 0.39 -12.92
CA PHE A 22 -6.99 1.33 -12.63
C PHE A 22 -6.51 2.79 -12.54
N ASN A 23 -5.35 3.00 -11.91
CA ASN A 23 -4.72 4.31 -11.76
C ASN A 23 -3.37 4.34 -12.49
N SER A 24 -3.36 3.98 -13.77
CA SER A 24 -2.16 3.96 -14.59
C SER A 24 -1.69 5.39 -14.92
N PRO A 25 -0.45 5.77 -14.60
CA PRO A 25 0.13 7.01 -15.11
C PRO A 25 0.35 6.92 -16.62
N ASN A 26 0.48 8.07 -17.29
CA ASN A 26 0.93 8.14 -18.67
C ASN A 26 2.48 8.11 -18.71
N PRO A 27 3.12 7.04 -19.22
CA PRO A 27 4.57 6.92 -19.22
C PRO A 27 5.27 8.01 -20.04
N SER A 28 4.62 8.57 -21.07
CA SER A 28 5.18 9.63 -21.91
C SER A 28 5.50 10.91 -21.13
N ASN A 29 4.83 11.14 -19.99
CA ASN A 29 5.11 12.29 -19.12
C ASN A 29 6.36 12.09 -18.24
N PHE A 30 6.84 10.84 -18.11
CA PHE A 30 7.95 10.48 -17.23
C PHE A 30 8.87 9.44 -17.90
N PRO A 31 9.51 9.80 -19.04
CA PRO A 31 10.32 8.86 -19.83
C PRO A 31 11.57 8.33 -19.11
N HIS A 32 11.92 8.93 -17.97
CA HIS A 32 13.06 8.56 -17.12
C HIS A 32 12.69 7.53 -16.04
N PHE A 33 11.41 7.16 -15.91
CA PHE A 33 10.96 6.11 -15.01
C PHE A 33 10.69 4.82 -15.77
N THR A 34 10.93 3.71 -15.09
CA THR A 34 10.47 2.39 -15.54
C THR A 34 9.12 2.08 -14.90
N PHE A 35 8.11 1.72 -15.70
CA PHE A 35 6.76 1.43 -15.21
C PHE A 35 6.51 -0.08 -15.14
N LEU A 36 5.95 -0.53 -14.02
CA LEU A 36 5.64 -1.93 -13.72
C LEU A 36 4.13 -2.06 -13.46
N PRO A 37 3.31 -2.37 -14.47
CA PRO A 37 1.88 -2.50 -14.28
C PRO A 37 1.56 -3.77 -13.46
N LEU A 38 0.73 -3.62 -12.44
CA LEU A 38 0.24 -4.70 -11.59
C LEU A 38 -1.20 -5.07 -11.95
N PRO A 39 -1.55 -6.36 -12.00
CA PRO A 39 -2.91 -6.81 -12.28
C PRO A 39 -3.78 -6.61 -11.04
N ASP A 40 -4.44 -5.45 -10.95
CA ASP A 40 -5.37 -5.14 -9.86
C ASP A 40 -6.75 -5.81 -9.99
N ASN A 41 -7.11 -6.25 -11.20
CA ASN A 41 -8.42 -6.78 -11.57
C ASN A 41 -9.60 -5.85 -11.20
N LEU A 42 -9.41 -4.55 -11.37
CA LEU A 42 -10.45 -3.54 -11.14
C LEU A 42 -11.13 -3.04 -12.44
N GLU A 43 -10.94 -3.72 -13.56
CA GLU A 43 -11.61 -3.38 -14.81
C GLU A 43 -13.14 -3.50 -14.64
N GLY A 44 -13.87 -2.40 -14.85
CA GLY A 44 -15.34 -2.34 -14.66
C GLY A 44 -15.81 -2.25 -13.21
N PHE A 45 -14.91 -2.02 -12.25
CA PHE A 45 -15.24 -1.93 -10.83
C PHE A 45 -16.00 -0.64 -10.46
N ASP A 46 -17.00 -0.73 -9.57
CA ASP A 46 -17.71 0.45 -9.07
C ASP A 46 -16.83 1.27 -8.11
N THR A 47 -16.54 2.49 -8.51
CA THR A 47 -15.67 3.43 -7.78
C THR A 47 -16.42 4.30 -6.77
N SER A 48 -17.70 4.01 -6.52
CA SER A 48 -18.46 4.70 -5.48
C SER A 48 -17.75 4.62 -4.12
N PHE A 49 -17.91 5.66 -3.30
CA PHE A 49 -17.29 5.73 -1.97
C PHE A 49 -17.60 4.49 -1.11
N HIS A 50 -18.78 3.90 -1.30
CA HIS A 50 -19.20 2.67 -0.63
C HIS A 50 -18.37 1.44 -1.01
N ASN A 51 -17.81 1.41 -2.22
CA ASN A 51 -17.05 0.27 -2.75
C ASN A 51 -15.53 0.49 -2.74
N LEU A 52 -15.04 1.67 -2.34
CA LEU A 52 -13.62 1.97 -2.23
C LEU A 52 -12.85 0.97 -1.34
N LEU A 53 -13.44 0.56 -0.21
CA LEU A 53 -12.81 -0.43 0.68
C LEU A 53 -12.68 -1.80 0.01
N ASN A 54 -13.66 -2.18 -0.80
CA ASN A 54 -13.60 -3.42 -1.55
C ASN A 54 -12.54 -3.32 -2.65
N ALA A 55 -12.43 -2.18 -3.34
CA ALA A 55 -11.36 -1.94 -4.33
C ALA A 55 -9.97 -2.07 -3.70
N ILE A 56 -9.74 -1.45 -2.54
CA ILE A 56 -8.47 -1.54 -1.82
C ILE A 56 -8.16 -2.99 -1.44
N SER A 57 -9.15 -3.74 -0.94
CA SER A 57 -8.96 -5.15 -0.60
C SER A 57 -8.59 -6.00 -1.82
N VAL A 58 -9.25 -5.78 -2.95
CA VAL A 58 -9.00 -6.48 -4.21
C VAL A 58 -7.60 -6.16 -4.74
N VAL A 59 -7.18 -4.89 -4.71
CA VAL A 59 -5.81 -4.47 -5.06
C VAL A 59 -4.78 -5.18 -4.19
N ASN A 60 -4.95 -5.16 -2.87
CA ASN A 60 -3.97 -5.78 -1.96
C ASN A 60 -3.87 -7.29 -2.16
N ALA A 61 -4.97 -7.98 -2.42
CA ALA A 61 -4.97 -9.42 -2.69
C ALA A 61 -4.30 -9.76 -4.04
N ASN A 62 -4.62 -9.02 -5.10
CA ASN A 62 -4.19 -9.36 -6.46
C ASN A 62 -2.78 -8.88 -6.79
N CYS A 63 -2.34 -7.77 -6.20
CA CYS A 63 -1.05 -7.16 -6.53
C CYS A 63 0.13 -7.77 -5.76
N GLU A 64 -0.10 -8.48 -4.65
CA GLU A 64 0.98 -8.97 -3.78
C GLU A 64 1.95 -9.92 -4.52
N ALA A 65 1.43 -11.00 -5.11
CA ALA A 65 2.25 -12.00 -5.77
C ALA A 65 2.97 -11.45 -7.02
N PRO A 66 2.29 -10.74 -7.94
CA PRO A 66 2.96 -10.11 -9.09
C PRO A 66 4.02 -9.10 -8.68
N PHE A 67 3.74 -8.27 -7.65
CA PHE A 67 4.72 -7.33 -7.16
C PHE A 67 5.95 -8.02 -6.58
N GLN A 68 5.76 -9.10 -5.81
CA GLN A 68 6.86 -9.90 -5.30
C GLN A 68 7.73 -10.48 -6.41
N GLU A 69 7.13 -11.04 -7.45
CA GLU A 69 7.85 -11.59 -8.60
C GLU A 69 8.68 -10.50 -9.30
N HIS A 70 8.09 -9.33 -9.55
CA HIS A 70 8.81 -8.18 -10.10
C HIS A 70 9.98 -7.74 -9.23
N MET A 71 9.79 -7.68 -7.91
CA MET A 71 10.85 -7.28 -6.99
C MET A 71 11.98 -8.30 -6.93
N MET A 72 11.68 -9.60 -6.92
CA MET A 72 12.70 -10.66 -6.95
C MET A 72 13.56 -10.57 -8.21
N LYS A 73 12.91 -10.39 -9.37
CA LYS A 73 13.62 -10.20 -10.64
C LYS A 73 14.49 -8.95 -10.63
N MET A 74 13.96 -7.82 -10.16
CA MET A 74 14.69 -6.56 -10.09
C MET A 74 15.91 -6.66 -9.16
N VAL A 75 15.75 -7.25 -7.97
CA VAL A 75 16.87 -7.43 -7.02
C VAL A 75 17.98 -8.25 -7.67
N ALA A 76 17.65 -9.35 -8.36
CA ALA A 76 18.63 -10.18 -9.04
C ALA A 76 19.33 -9.43 -10.20
N GLU A 77 18.60 -8.66 -11.00
CA GLU A 77 19.15 -7.87 -12.12
C GLU A 77 20.09 -6.76 -11.63
N GLU A 78 19.70 -6.06 -10.56
CA GLU A 78 20.52 -5.03 -9.95
C GLU A 78 21.82 -5.61 -9.36
N GLU A 79 21.74 -6.78 -8.70
CA GLU A 79 22.90 -7.48 -8.14
C GLU A 79 23.92 -7.86 -9.23
N VAL A 80 23.47 -8.36 -10.38
CA VAL A 80 24.34 -8.66 -11.55
C VAL A 80 25.06 -7.41 -12.06
N CYS A 81 24.41 -6.26 -11.98
CA CYS A 81 24.98 -4.97 -12.36
C CYS A 81 25.85 -4.32 -11.26
N GLY A 82 26.07 -4.99 -10.12
CA GLY A 82 26.78 -4.44 -8.96
C GLY A 82 26.04 -3.30 -8.27
N ARG A 83 24.71 -3.23 -8.43
CA ARG A 83 23.81 -2.25 -7.83
C ARG A 83 22.90 -2.94 -6.81
N GLN A 84 22.19 -2.15 -6.00
CA GLN A 84 21.24 -2.65 -5.02
C GLN A 84 19.97 -1.80 -5.02
N VAL A 85 18.83 -2.45 -4.79
CA VAL A 85 17.58 -1.76 -4.48
C VAL A 85 17.71 -1.03 -3.14
N ALA A 86 17.71 0.30 -3.18
CA ALA A 86 17.92 1.12 -1.98
C ALA A 86 16.71 1.09 -1.01
N CYS A 87 15.49 1.18 -1.53
CA CYS A 87 14.27 1.27 -0.73
C CYS A 87 13.00 1.09 -1.59
N ILE A 88 11.92 0.61 -0.98
CA ILE A 88 10.56 0.62 -1.55
C ILE A 88 9.73 1.71 -0.88
N ILE A 89 9.17 2.64 -1.65
CA ILE A 89 8.25 3.68 -1.14
C ILE A 89 6.85 3.38 -1.65
N TYR A 90 5.86 3.29 -0.77
CA TYR A 90 4.51 2.88 -1.13
C TYR A 90 3.43 3.67 -0.39
N ASP A 91 2.24 3.76 -0.99
CA ASP A 91 1.10 4.38 -0.32
C ASP A 91 0.57 3.48 0.80
N SER A 92 0.20 4.07 1.93
CA SER A 92 -0.36 3.34 3.08
C SER A 92 -1.57 2.44 2.79
N ILE A 93 -2.32 2.66 1.71
CA ILE A 93 -3.43 1.76 1.33
C ILE A 93 -2.95 0.47 0.64
N MET A 94 -1.72 0.44 0.13
CA MET A 94 -1.10 -0.72 -0.54
C MET A 94 -0.28 -1.54 0.47
N ASN A 95 -0.92 -2.03 1.52
CA ASN A 95 -0.27 -2.74 2.62
C ASN A 95 0.41 -4.06 2.22
N PHE A 96 0.04 -4.66 1.09
CA PHE A 96 0.73 -5.85 0.54
C PHE A 96 2.24 -5.62 0.34
N VAL A 97 2.64 -4.38 0.08
CA VAL A 97 4.04 -4.01 -0.12
C VAL A 97 4.87 -4.24 1.14
N ASP A 98 4.30 -4.04 2.32
CA ASP A 98 4.99 -4.27 3.60
C ASP A 98 5.39 -5.74 3.75
N ALA A 99 4.46 -6.64 3.45
CA ALA A 99 4.70 -8.08 3.48
C ALA A 99 5.80 -8.50 2.49
N VAL A 100 5.77 -7.97 1.27
CA VAL A 100 6.81 -8.25 0.26
C VAL A 100 8.17 -7.68 0.67
N ALA A 101 8.22 -6.43 1.13
CA ALA A 101 9.45 -5.79 1.59
C ALA A 101 10.09 -6.58 2.74
N GLY A 102 9.28 -7.02 3.72
CA GLY A 102 9.73 -7.85 4.83
C GLY A 102 10.28 -9.20 4.38
N ARG A 103 9.62 -9.90 3.45
CA ARG A 103 10.10 -11.18 2.90
C ARG A 103 11.43 -11.04 2.16
N LEU A 104 11.60 -9.94 1.42
CA LEU A 104 12.81 -9.65 0.66
C LEU A 104 13.89 -8.93 1.49
N LYS A 105 13.61 -8.60 2.76
CA LYS A 105 14.49 -7.83 3.65
C LYS A 105 14.94 -6.50 3.04
N LEU A 106 14.05 -5.84 2.30
CA LEU A 106 14.32 -4.54 1.69
C LEU A 106 13.84 -3.41 2.61
N PRO A 107 14.60 -2.30 2.72
CA PRO A 107 14.10 -1.10 3.39
C PRO A 107 12.81 -0.60 2.74
N SER A 108 11.85 -0.16 3.54
CA SER A 108 10.59 0.39 3.03
C SER A 108 10.18 1.67 3.77
N ILE A 109 9.48 2.55 3.05
CA ILE A 109 8.92 3.80 3.58
C ILE A 109 7.44 3.87 3.19
N VAL A 110 6.57 3.97 4.19
CA VAL A 110 5.15 4.25 3.99
C VAL A 110 4.99 5.75 3.70
N LEU A 111 4.51 6.09 2.51
CA LEU A 111 4.04 7.44 2.21
C LEU A 111 2.54 7.54 2.54
N ARG A 112 2.19 8.54 3.34
CA ARG A 112 0.81 8.92 3.58
C ARG A 112 0.49 10.17 2.79
N THR A 113 -0.45 10.04 1.87
CA THR A 113 -0.95 11.13 1.01
C THR A 113 -2.08 11.93 1.67
N THR A 114 -2.45 11.56 2.89
CA THR A 114 -3.43 12.25 3.74
C THR A 114 -2.80 13.39 4.55
N THR A 115 -3.64 14.28 5.07
CA THR A 115 -3.19 15.42 5.87
C THR A 115 -2.72 14.99 7.27
N ALA A 116 -1.87 15.79 7.90
CA ALA A 116 -1.44 15.57 9.28
C ALA A 116 -2.63 15.55 10.26
N ALA A 117 -3.65 16.39 10.02
CA ALA A 117 -4.88 16.41 10.82
C ALA A 117 -5.64 15.08 10.71
N TYR A 118 -5.80 14.55 9.48
CA TYR A 118 -6.43 13.24 9.26
C TYR A 118 -5.68 12.13 10.01
N MET A 119 -4.35 12.14 9.94
CA MET A 119 -3.51 11.18 10.65
C MET A 119 -3.65 11.26 12.16
N HIS A 120 -3.72 12.46 12.71
CA HIS A 120 -3.95 12.66 14.13
C HIS A 120 -5.32 12.13 14.55
N SER A 121 -6.39 12.49 13.83
CA SER A 121 -7.74 11.98 14.10
C SER A 121 -7.82 10.45 14.03
N HIS A 122 -7.12 9.85 13.06
CA HIS A 122 -7.06 8.40 12.90
C HIS A 122 -6.41 7.71 14.12
N ASN A 123 -5.32 8.27 14.65
CA ASN A 123 -4.67 7.75 15.84
C ASN A 123 -5.54 7.86 17.10
N VAL A 124 -6.16 9.03 17.32
CA VAL A 124 -7.06 9.25 18.47
C VAL A 124 -8.24 8.29 18.42
N MET A 125 -8.82 8.09 17.23
CA MET A 125 -9.92 7.14 17.05
C MET A 125 -9.50 5.70 17.41
N PHE A 126 -8.32 5.23 17.00
CA PHE A 126 -7.85 3.91 17.40
C PHE A 126 -7.59 3.78 18.90
N GLN A 127 -7.08 4.84 19.55
CA GLN A 127 -6.93 4.87 21.00
C GLN A 127 -8.30 4.73 21.68
N LEU A 128 -9.28 5.54 21.28
CA LEU A 128 -10.65 5.47 21.81
C LEU A 128 -11.30 4.10 21.59
N LEU A 129 -11.04 3.45 20.44
CA LEU A 129 -11.52 2.09 20.16
C LEU A 129 -10.86 1.06 21.08
N ALA A 130 -9.54 1.15 21.28
CA ALA A 130 -8.80 0.26 22.18
C ALA A 130 -9.24 0.42 23.65
N GLU A 131 -9.61 1.64 24.05
CA GLU A 131 -10.10 2.00 25.37
C GLU A 131 -11.61 1.75 25.54
N GLY A 132 -12.32 1.25 24.52
CA GLY A 132 -13.76 1.03 24.55
C GLY A 132 -14.61 2.32 24.67
N SER A 133 -13.97 3.49 24.56
CA SER A 133 -14.54 4.81 24.82
C SER A 133 -15.04 5.50 23.55
N PHE A 134 -15.09 4.79 22.43
CA PHE A 134 -15.59 5.34 21.18
C PHE A 134 -17.11 5.59 21.25
N PRO A 135 -17.60 6.85 21.10
CA PRO A 135 -18.95 7.24 21.48
C PRO A 135 -20.09 6.71 20.59
N CYS A 136 -19.78 6.08 19.46
CA CYS A 136 -20.78 5.57 18.52
C CYS A 136 -20.90 4.03 18.67
N GLN A 137 -21.56 3.57 19.73
CA GLN A 137 -21.78 2.13 19.99
C GLN A 137 -23.11 1.59 19.37
N SER A 138 -23.99 2.47 18.88
CA SER A 138 -25.38 2.13 18.51
C SER A 138 -25.63 1.92 17.01
N VAL A 139 -24.67 2.25 16.14
CA VAL A 139 -24.74 1.95 14.70
C VAL A 139 -23.81 0.77 14.45
N ASN A 140 -24.19 -0.18 13.60
CA ASN A 140 -23.42 -1.40 13.31
C ASN A 140 -22.10 -1.07 12.55
N TRP A 141 -21.17 -0.41 13.23
CA TRP A 141 -19.88 0.08 12.74
C TRP A 141 -18.85 -1.03 12.57
N ARG A 142 -19.16 -2.25 13.07
CA ARG A 142 -18.35 -3.46 12.89
C ARG A 142 -17.99 -3.75 11.43
N LEU A 143 -18.76 -3.25 10.46
CA LEU A 143 -18.45 -3.37 9.03
C LEU A 143 -17.58 -2.23 8.47
N GLN A 144 -17.51 -1.08 9.13
CA GLN A 144 -16.91 0.15 8.59
C GLN A 144 -15.48 0.41 9.11
N PHE A 145 -15.17 0.03 10.36
CA PHE A 145 -13.82 0.22 10.92
C PHE A 145 -12.93 -1.03 10.85
N LEU A 146 -13.48 -2.26 10.95
CA LEU A 146 -12.67 -3.48 10.79
C LEU A 146 -12.13 -3.67 9.36
N LYS A 147 -12.83 -3.13 8.35
CA LYS A 147 -12.34 -3.11 6.95
C LYS A 147 -11.10 -2.22 6.73
N CYS A 148 -10.76 -1.33 7.66
CA CYS A 148 -9.68 -0.34 7.47
C CYS A 148 -8.29 -0.77 7.98
N THR A 149 -8.14 -1.86 8.73
CA THR A 149 -6.89 -2.03 9.51
C THR A 149 -6.19 -3.39 9.49
N LEU A 150 -6.75 -4.49 8.99
CA LEU A 150 -6.16 -5.82 9.29
C LEU A 150 -5.99 -6.73 8.08
N SER A 151 -4.80 -6.65 7.47
CA SER A 151 -4.00 -7.84 7.24
C SER A 151 -2.84 -7.81 8.23
N GLY A 152 -2.64 -8.89 9.00
CA GLY A 152 -1.37 -9.19 9.67
C GLY A 152 -1.25 -8.94 11.19
N SER A 153 -1.35 -10.05 11.94
CA SER A 153 -0.59 -10.31 13.20
C SER A 153 -1.12 -9.78 14.54
N ARG A 154 -2.17 -10.43 15.07
CA ARG A 154 -2.09 -11.43 16.16
C ARG A 154 -3.50 -11.96 16.45
N ILE A 155 -3.71 -13.22 16.11
CA ILE A 155 -4.87 -14.00 16.56
C ILE A 155 -4.70 -14.18 18.07
N TYR A 156 -5.55 -13.53 18.87
CA TYR A 156 -5.90 -14.03 20.19
C TYR A 156 -7.26 -14.71 20.05
N LEU A 157 -7.22 -16.03 19.86
CA LEU A 157 -8.34 -16.90 20.15
C LEU A 157 -8.52 -16.88 21.67
N CYS A 158 -9.43 -16.05 22.17
CA CYS A 158 -10.14 -16.37 23.40
C CYS A 158 -11.47 -16.99 22.99
N GLN A 159 -11.46 -18.31 22.84
CA GLN A 159 -12.63 -19.10 23.19
C GLN A 159 -12.98 -18.83 24.66
N LEU A 160 -14.28 -18.93 24.97
CA LEU A 160 -14.92 -19.39 26.23
C LEU A 160 -16.03 -18.42 26.68
N PRO A 161 -17.11 -18.92 27.31
CA PRO A 161 -17.93 -20.12 27.04
C PRO A 161 -19.11 -19.81 26.09
#